data_AF-A0A5E7TB97-F1
#
_entry.id   AF-A0A5E7TB97-F1
#
_cell.length_a   1.000
_cell.length_b   1.000
_cell.length_c   1.000
_cell.angle_alpha   90.00
_cell.angle_beta   90.00
_cell.angle_gamma   90.00
#
_symmetry.space_group_name_H-M   'P 1'
#
loop_
_entity.id
_entity.type
_entity.pdbx_description
1 polymer ?
#
loop_
_entity_poly.entity_id
_entity_poly.type
_entity_poly.pdbx_seq_one_letter_code
_entity_poly.pdbx_strand_id
1 'polypeptide(L)'
;MSDLNPSLYEMLLQNFDGELDLYRVREEDQHTLSVLDNLQRILNSRAGSISHLPDYGLPDMGLILQGLPAAAHGLMGTLKNTLLKYEPRLAAVNIELLPQTHPGHLEYALDVQLKGGERVTFGTTLAPEGKVLVRHLKRQNYLPKP
;
A
#
# COMPACT_ATOMS: atom_id res chain seq x y z
N MET A 1 16.30 3.94 18.96
CA MET A 1 15.50 2.80 18.49
C MET A 1 14.26 3.40 17.87
N SER A 2 13.99 3.15 16.59
CA SER A 2 12.73 3.58 15.98
C SER A 2 11.61 2.75 16.59
N ASP A 3 10.60 3.40 17.18
CA ASP A 3 9.46 2.70 17.75
C ASP A 3 8.75 1.89 16.65
N LEU A 4 8.79 0.56 16.77
CA LEU A 4 8.14 -0.38 15.85
C LEU A 4 6.63 -0.49 16.13
N ASN A 5 6.02 0.60 16.57
CA ASN A 5 4.61 0.62 16.93
C ASN A 5 3.72 0.72 15.67
N PRO A 6 2.49 0.21 15.73
CA PRO A 6 1.46 0.52 14.75
C PRO A 6 1.14 2.02 14.75
N SER A 7 0.47 2.49 13.69
CA SER A 7 0.07 3.88 13.59
C SER A 7 -1.06 4.20 14.58
N LEU A 8 -1.26 5.50 14.85
CA LEU A 8 -2.39 5.97 15.66
C LEU A 8 -3.74 5.46 15.14
N TYR A 9 -3.86 5.24 13.83
CA TYR A 9 -5.09 4.75 13.21
C TYR A 9 -5.49 3.37 13.77
N GLU A 10 -4.58 2.40 13.71
CA GLU A 10 -4.85 1.05 14.24
C GLU A 10 -4.93 1.04 15.77
N MET A 11 -4.17 1.91 16.46
CA MET A 11 -4.28 2.04 17.93
C MET A 11 -5.66 2.53 18.38
N LEU A 12 -6.25 3.49 17.66
CA LEU A 12 -7.56 4.04 17.99
C LEU A 12 -8.70 3.07 17.64
N LEU A 13 -8.59 2.33 16.53
CA LEU A 13 -9.60 1.37 16.13
C LEU A 13 -9.47 0.01 16.84
N GLN A 14 -8.31 -0.27 17.42
CA GLN A 14 -7.94 -1.56 18.03
C GLN A 14 -8.01 -2.75 17.05
N ASN A 15 -7.98 -2.48 15.75
CA ASN A 15 -7.92 -3.48 14.70
C ASN A 15 -7.08 -2.97 13.51
N PHE A 16 -6.54 -3.93 12.76
CA PHE A 16 -6.08 -3.76 11.39
C PHE A 16 -7.25 -3.92 10.43
N ASP A 17 -7.04 -3.55 9.17
CA ASP A 17 -8.02 -3.71 8.11
C ASP A 17 -8.58 -5.14 8.05
N GLY A 18 -9.87 -5.28 7.74
CA GLY A 18 -10.57 -6.57 7.76
C GLY A 18 -10.87 -7.10 9.17
N GLU A 19 -11.02 -6.22 10.17
CA GLU A 19 -11.39 -6.56 11.55
C GLU A 19 -10.38 -7.48 12.27
N LEU A 20 -9.12 -7.44 11.86
CA LEU A 20 -8.06 -8.19 12.52
C LEU A 20 -7.65 -7.46 13.81
N ASP A 21 -8.15 -7.95 14.94
CA ASP A 21 -7.86 -7.41 16.27
C ASP A 21 -6.35 -7.21 16.50
N LEU A 22 -5.98 -5.99 16.93
CA LEU A 22 -4.61 -5.57 17.19
C LEU A 22 -3.90 -6.55 18.13
N TYR A 23 -4.59 -7.03 19.17
CA TYR A 23 -4.02 -7.88 20.20
C TYR A 23 -3.77 -9.32 19.73
N ARG A 24 -4.33 -9.72 18.58
CA ARG A 24 -4.07 -11.04 17.97
C ARG A 24 -2.81 -11.05 17.10
N VAL A 25 -2.32 -9.87 16.72
CA VAL A 25 -1.13 -9.71 15.89
C VAL A 25 0.10 -9.59 16.77
N ARG A 26 1.13 -10.39 16.48
CA ARG A 26 2.41 -10.31 17.18
C ARG A 26 3.01 -8.92 17.00
N GLU A 27 3.58 -8.35 18.07
CA GLU A 27 4.15 -6.99 18.06
C GLU A 27 5.15 -6.77 16.91
N GLU A 28 5.97 -7.78 16.59
CA GLU A 28 6.93 -7.79 15.48
C GLU A 28 6.29 -7.66 14.08
N ASP A 29 5.01 -7.99 13.93
CA ASP A 29 4.25 -7.89 12.68
C ASP A 29 3.38 -6.64 12.62
N GLN A 30 3.00 -6.07 13.77
CA GLN A 30 2.09 -4.93 13.85
C GLN A 30 2.60 -3.72 13.06
N HIS A 31 3.91 -3.45 13.13
CA HIS A 31 4.53 -2.37 12.36
C HIS A 31 4.33 -2.55 10.86
N THR A 32 4.68 -3.73 10.34
CA THR A 32 4.58 -4.05 8.92
C THR A 32 3.13 -4.04 8.44
N LEU A 33 2.20 -4.59 9.22
CA LEU A 33 0.78 -4.60 8.88
C LEU A 33 0.17 -3.19 8.91
N SER A 34 0.59 -2.34 9.85
CA SER A 34 0.15 -0.95 9.89
C SER A 34 0.67 -0.15 8.68
N VAL A 35 1.89 -0.41 8.23
CA VAL A 35 2.40 0.16 6.96
C VAL A 35 1.55 -0.34 5.80
N LEU A 36 1.31 -1.65 5.70
CA LEU A 36 0.48 -2.24 4.63
C LEU A 36 -0.89 -1.56 4.53
N ASP A 37 -1.59 -1.44 5.65
CA ASP A 37 -2.93 -0.86 5.69
C ASP A 37 -2.90 0.64 5.32
N ASN A 38 -1.84 1.36 5.70
CA ASN A 38 -1.68 2.74 5.27
C ASN A 38 -1.41 2.86 3.76
N LEU A 39 -0.57 1.98 3.19
CA LEU A 39 -0.35 1.94 1.73
C LEU A 39 -1.67 1.63 1.01
N GLN A 40 -2.45 0.67 1.50
CA GLN A 40 -3.78 0.34 0.98
C GLN A 40 -4.70 1.57 0.99
N ARG A 41 -4.74 2.33 2.09
CA ARG A 41 -5.54 3.56 2.21
C ARG A 41 -5.09 4.66 1.23
N ILE A 42 -3.79 4.91 1.15
CA ILE A 42 -3.22 5.92 0.24
C ILE A 42 -3.55 5.56 -1.22
N LEU A 43 -3.30 4.31 -1.62
CA LEU A 43 -3.46 3.86 -3.01
C LEU A 43 -4.93 3.80 -3.46
N ASN A 44 -5.88 3.69 -2.54
CA ASN A 44 -7.32 3.74 -2.86
C ASN A 44 -7.95 5.12 -2.65
N SER A 45 -7.16 6.12 -2.24
CA SER A 45 -7.62 7.50 -2.13
C SER A 45 -7.43 8.22 -3.46
N ARG A 46 -8.33 9.14 -3.79
CA ARG A 46 -8.25 9.96 -5.00
C ARG A 46 -7.68 11.35 -4.67
N ALA A 47 -6.64 11.75 -5.39
CA ALA A 47 -6.13 13.13 -5.33
C ALA A 47 -7.25 14.15 -5.63
N GLY A 48 -7.34 15.19 -4.81
CA GLY A 48 -8.39 16.21 -4.85
C GLY A 48 -9.63 15.89 -4.02
N SER A 49 -9.73 14.70 -3.41
CA SER A 49 -10.88 14.35 -2.56
C SER A 49 -10.84 14.99 -1.17
N ILE A 50 -9.65 15.36 -0.69
CA ILE A 50 -9.45 16.01 0.61
C ILE A 50 -9.06 17.47 0.37
N SER A 51 -9.90 18.40 0.79
CA SER A 51 -9.73 19.84 0.50
C SER A 51 -8.42 20.44 1.00
N HIS A 52 -7.96 20.01 2.17
CA HIS A 52 -6.73 20.49 2.81
C HIS A 52 -5.48 19.67 2.42
N LEU A 53 -5.65 18.58 1.68
CA LEU A 53 -4.58 17.72 1.16
C LEU A 53 -4.91 17.34 -0.30
N PRO A 54 -4.86 18.30 -1.23
CA PRO A 54 -5.33 18.10 -2.61
C PRO A 54 -4.51 17.07 -3.39
N ASP A 55 -3.29 16.75 -2.95
CA ASP A 55 -2.42 15.77 -3.57
C ASP A 55 -2.36 14.44 -2.80
N TYR A 56 -3.22 14.23 -1.81
CA TYR A 56 -3.32 12.94 -1.11
C TYR A 56 -4.07 11.91 -1.97
N GLY A 57 -3.42 10.76 -2.16
CA GLY A 57 -3.92 9.67 -2.97
C GLY A 57 -3.38 9.67 -4.40
N LEU A 58 -4.02 8.90 -5.27
CA LEU A 58 -3.62 8.76 -6.67
C LEU A 58 -4.47 9.63 -7.60
N PRO A 59 -3.90 10.09 -8.72
CA PRO A 59 -4.69 10.64 -9.82
C PRO A 59 -5.70 9.61 -10.35
N ASP A 60 -6.62 10.04 -11.21
CA ASP A 60 -7.65 9.16 -11.77
C ASP A 60 -7.03 7.97 -12.53
N MET A 61 -7.04 6.81 -11.88
CA MET A 61 -6.39 5.60 -12.38
C MET A 61 -7.09 5.03 -13.61
N GLY A 62 -8.39 5.26 -13.79
CA GLY A 62 -9.13 4.82 -14.98
C GLY A 62 -8.59 5.47 -16.25
N LEU A 63 -8.19 6.75 -16.17
CA LEU A 63 -7.56 7.46 -17.29
C LEU A 63 -6.13 6.96 -17.56
N ILE A 64 -5.38 6.63 -16.50
CA ILE A 64 -4.00 6.13 -16.64
C ILE A 64 -3.97 4.75 -17.29
N LEU A 65 -4.91 3.87 -16.93
CA LEU A 65 -5.03 2.52 -17.50
C LEU A 65 -5.27 2.54 -19.01
N GLN A 66 -6.00 3.53 -19.54
CA GLN A 66 -6.23 3.68 -20.98
C GLN A 66 -4.95 4.01 -21.77
N GLY A 67 -3.95 4.63 -21.13
CA GLY A 67 -2.70 5.05 -21.75
C GLY A 67 -1.58 4.01 -21.72
N LEU A 68 -1.86 2.78 -21.27
CA LEU A 68 -0.85 1.72 -21.18
C LEU A 68 -0.50 1.15 -22.57
N PRO A 69 0.77 0.77 -22.81
CA PRO A 69 1.87 0.70 -21.84
C PRO A 69 2.63 2.03 -21.64
N ALA A 70 2.43 3.04 -22.48
CA ALA A 70 3.20 4.28 -22.48
C ALA A 70 3.11 5.05 -21.14
N ALA A 71 1.98 4.98 -20.45
CA ALA A 71 1.75 5.64 -19.16
C ALA A 71 2.38 4.91 -17.95
N ALA A 72 2.88 3.67 -18.11
CA ALA A 72 3.32 2.84 -16.99
C ALA A 72 4.46 3.50 -16.20
N HIS A 73 5.46 4.07 -16.88
CA HIS A 73 6.60 4.69 -16.21
C HIS A 73 6.19 5.94 -15.39
N GLY A 74 5.31 6.78 -15.94
CA GLY A 74 4.77 7.94 -15.24
C GLY A 74 3.93 7.54 -14.02
N LEU A 75 3.18 6.45 -14.13
CA LEU A 75 2.44 5.87 -13.02
C LEU A 75 3.38 5.42 -11.89
N MET A 76 4.46 4.70 -12.20
CA MET A 76 5.43 4.25 -11.19
C MET A 76 6.06 5.43 -10.44
N GLY A 77 6.41 6.51 -11.16
CA GLY A 77 6.93 7.73 -10.53
C GLY A 77 5.91 8.38 -9.60
N THR A 78 4.65 8.45 -10.02
CA THR A 78 3.56 9.00 -9.20
C THR A 78 3.33 8.17 -7.94
N LEU A 79 3.18 6.85 -8.08
CA LEU A 79 3.03 5.92 -6.95
C LEU A 79 4.16 6.09 -5.95
N LYS A 80 5.42 6.05 -6.41
CA LYS A 80 6.59 6.20 -5.56
C LYS A 80 6.59 7.51 -4.79
N ASN A 81 6.31 8.62 -5.46
CA ASN A 81 6.30 9.94 -4.84
C ASN A 81 5.18 10.09 -3.80
N THR A 82 3.97 9.61 -4.12
CA THR A 82 2.83 9.64 -3.20
C THR A 82 3.11 8.77 -1.96
N LEU A 83 3.61 7.55 -2.14
CA LEU A 83 3.91 6.66 -1.02
C LEU A 83 4.99 7.21 -0.10
N LEU A 84 6.10 7.73 -0.65
CA LEU A 84 7.17 8.33 0.16
C LEU A 84 6.73 9.61 0.88
N LYS A 85 5.78 10.35 0.32
CA LYS A 85 5.23 11.55 0.96
C LYS A 85 4.29 11.23 2.12
N TYR A 86 3.45 10.20 1.97
CA TYR A 86 2.32 9.95 2.89
C TYR A 86 2.50 8.75 3.82
N GLU A 87 3.56 7.96 3.65
CA GLU A 87 3.97 6.96 4.64
C GLU A 87 5.40 7.29 5.13
N PRO A 88 5.52 8.08 6.23
CA PRO A 88 6.81 8.57 6.71
C PRO A 88 7.72 7.46 7.27
N ARG A 89 7.21 6.23 7.50
CA ARG A 89 8.03 5.09 7.93
C ARG A 89 8.83 4.48 6.78
N LEU A 90 8.47 4.77 5.52
CA LEU A 90 9.25 4.40 4.36
C LEU A 90 10.52 5.25 4.26
N ALA A 91 11.65 4.58 4.04
CA ALA A 91 12.92 5.18 3.68
C ALA A 91 13.14 5.17 2.16
N ALA A 92 12.73 4.08 1.50
CA ALA A 92 12.78 3.96 0.06
C ALA A 92 11.66 3.03 -0.44
N VAL A 93 11.27 3.23 -1.70
CA VAL A 93 10.34 2.36 -2.43
C VAL A 93 10.90 2.13 -3.83
N ASN A 94 10.96 0.88 -4.23
CA ASN A 94 11.11 0.44 -5.60
C ASN A 94 9.82 -0.25 -6.04
N ILE A 95 9.42 -0.03 -7.29
CA ILE A 95 8.20 -0.62 -7.85
C ILE A 95 8.58 -1.41 -9.08
N GLU A 96 8.30 -2.70 -9.05
CA GLU A 96 8.51 -3.61 -10.17
C GLU A 96 7.16 -3.95 -10.80
N LEU A 97 7.04 -3.75 -12.11
CA LEU A 97 5.87 -4.19 -12.87
C LEU A 97 5.97 -5.69 -13.11
N LEU A 98 4.97 -6.45 -12.66
CA LEU A 98 4.91 -7.89 -12.81
C LEU A 98 4.13 -8.28 -14.07
N PRO A 99 4.37 -9.50 -14.62
CA PRO A 99 3.55 -10.04 -15.69
C PRO A 99 2.06 -10.05 -15.31
N GLN A 100 1.21 -9.61 -16.22
CA GLN A 100 -0.23 -9.62 -16.01
C GLN A 100 -0.73 -11.07 -15.86
N THR A 101 -1.43 -11.34 -14.75
CA THR A 101 -2.06 -12.64 -14.49
C THR A 101 -3.51 -12.69 -14.97
N HIS A 102 -4.20 -11.54 -14.98
CA HIS A 102 -5.60 -11.40 -15.36
C HIS A 102 -5.79 -10.21 -16.32
N PRO A 103 -6.57 -10.35 -17.41
CA PRO A 103 -6.81 -9.26 -18.36
C PRO A 103 -7.36 -8.00 -17.68
N GLY A 104 -6.75 -6.85 -17.98
CA GLY A 104 -7.16 -5.56 -17.43
C GLY A 104 -6.64 -5.26 -16.02
N HIS A 105 -5.99 -6.22 -15.36
CA HIS A 105 -5.33 -5.98 -14.08
C HIS A 105 -3.88 -5.54 -14.29
N LEU A 106 -3.40 -4.66 -13.43
CA LEU A 106 -1.96 -4.37 -13.31
C LEU A 106 -1.43 -4.98 -12.03
N GLU A 107 -0.38 -5.77 -12.16
CA GLU A 107 0.32 -6.40 -11.04
C GLU A 107 1.66 -5.70 -10.83
N TYR A 108 1.98 -5.36 -9.59
CA TYR A 108 3.25 -4.75 -9.21
C TYR A 108 3.73 -5.28 -7.86
N ALA A 109 5.04 -5.31 -7.69
CA ALA A 109 5.70 -5.54 -6.40
C ALA A 109 6.21 -4.20 -5.86
N LEU A 110 5.90 -3.91 -4.60
CA LEU A 110 6.44 -2.77 -3.87
C LEU A 110 7.55 -3.27 -2.95
N ASP A 111 8.81 -3.11 -3.38
CA ASP A 111 9.96 -3.36 -2.52
C ASP A 111 10.22 -2.11 -1.69
N VAL A 112 9.94 -2.21 -0.40
CA VAL A 112 10.08 -1.10 0.53
C VAL A 112 11.25 -1.32 1.47
N GLN A 113 11.95 -0.23 1.76
CA GLN A 113 12.87 -0.15 2.88
C GLN A 113 12.23 0.71 3.96
N LEU A 114 12.06 0.16 5.15
CA LEU A 114 11.57 0.90 6.31
C LEU A 114 12.73 1.65 6.97
N LYS A 115 12.44 2.77 7.64
CA LYS A 115 13.46 3.55 8.38
C LYS A 115 14.16 2.77 9.50
N GLY A 116 13.56 1.66 9.96
CA GLY A 116 14.18 0.70 10.88
C GLY A 116 15.21 -0.24 10.22
N GLY A 117 15.41 -0.14 8.90
CA GLY A 117 16.35 -0.99 8.14
C GLY A 117 15.74 -2.27 7.57
N GLU A 118 14.56 -2.68 8.04
CA GLU A 118 13.81 -3.82 7.50
C GLU A 118 13.44 -3.58 6.03
N ARG A 119 13.55 -4.64 5.22
CA ARG A 119 13.06 -4.67 3.84
C ARG A 119 11.85 -5.56 3.76
N VAL A 120 10.81 -5.06 3.10
CA VAL A 120 9.53 -5.74 2.97
C VAL A 120 9.08 -5.64 1.51
N THR A 121 8.53 -6.71 0.96
CA THR A 121 7.95 -6.70 -0.39
C THR A 121 6.46 -6.89 -0.29
N PHE A 122 5.68 -5.91 -0.75
CA PHE A 122 4.23 -6.00 -0.84
C PHE A 122 3.81 -6.38 -2.26
N GLY A 123 2.90 -7.35 -2.38
CA GLY A 123 2.27 -7.69 -3.65
C GLY A 123 1.05 -6.81 -3.87
N THR A 124 0.90 -6.27 -5.07
CA THR A 124 -0.15 -5.29 -5.36
C THR A 124 -0.84 -5.54 -6.68
N THR A 125 -2.17 -5.49 -6.66
CA THR A 125 -3.03 -5.63 -7.84
C THR A 125 -3.91 -4.39 -7.98
N LEU A 126 -3.90 -3.78 -9.15
CA LEU A 126 -4.86 -2.74 -9.54
C LEU A 126 -5.89 -3.38 -10.48
N ALA A 127 -7.15 -3.30 -10.09
CA ALA A 127 -8.28 -3.77 -10.88
C ALA A 127 -8.74 -2.74 -11.92
N PRO A 128 -9.43 -3.14 -13.00
CA PRO A 128 -9.92 -2.23 -14.04
C PRO A 128 -10.78 -1.08 -13.51
N GLU A 129 -11.53 -1.31 -12.44
CA GLU A 129 -12.36 -0.32 -11.75
C GLU A 129 -11.57 0.73 -10.96
N GLY A 130 -10.24 0.62 -10.93
CA GLY A 130 -9.35 1.54 -10.22
C GLY A 130 -9.07 1.16 -8.76
N LYS A 131 -9.62 0.04 -8.27
CA LYS A 131 -9.38 -0.45 -6.91
C LYS A 131 -8.01 -1.09 -6.81
N VAL A 132 -7.25 -0.72 -5.78
CA VAL A 132 -5.94 -1.30 -5.48
C VAL A 132 -6.06 -2.28 -4.32
N LEU A 133 -5.40 -3.42 -4.41
CA LEU A 133 -5.24 -4.39 -3.33
C LEU A 133 -3.77 -4.61 -3.04
N VAL A 134 -3.35 -4.35 -1.80
CA VAL A 134 -2.00 -4.56 -1.26
C VAL A 134 -2.04 -5.80 -0.37
N ARG A 135 -1.06 -6.71 -0.54
CA ARG A 135 -0.98 -7.99 0.16
C ARG A 135 0.42 -8.23 0.71
N HIS A 136 0.47 -8.93 1.84
CA HIS A 136 1.71 -9.42 2.45
C HIS A 136 1.50 -10.77 3.11
N LEU A 137 2.54 -11.60 3.13
CA LEU A 137 2.50 -12.94 3.72
C LEU A 137 2.19 -12.90 5.23
N LYS A 138 2.72 -11.92 5.98
CA LYS A 138 2.40 -11.76 7.41
C LYS A 138 0.88 -11.68 7.64
N ARG A 139 0.13 -10.97 6.79
CA ARG A 139 -1.34 -10.85 6.93
C ARG A 139 -2.05 -12.18 6.67
N GLN A 140 -1.57 -12.97 5.70
CA GLN A 140 -2.13 -14.29 5.38
C GLN A 140 -2.02 -15.28 6.54
N ASN A 141 -1.01 -15.12 7.41
CA ASN A 141 -0.84 -15.98 8.59
C ASN A 141 -1.92 -15.76 9.66
N TYR A 142 -2.61 -14.61 9.65
CA TYR A 142 -3.66 -14.26 10.61
C TYR A 142 -5.08 -14.47 10.07
N LEU A 143 -5.22 -14.69 8.76
CA LEU A 143 -6.51 -14.99 8.16
C LEU A 143 -6.85 -16.48 8.40
N PRO A 144 -8.12 -16.82 8.70
CA PRO A 144 -8.52 -18.22 8.75
C PRO A 144 -8.23 -18.87 7.40
N LYS A 145 -7.55 -20.03 7.44
CA LYS A 145 -7.43 -20.86 6.23
C LYS A 145 -8.83 -21.31 5.82
N PRO A 146 -9.16 -21.26 4.51
CA PRO A 146 -10.47 -21.70 4.02
C PRO A 146 -10.73 -23.18 4.32
#